data_AF-A0A1I0APS1-F1
#
_entry.id   AF-A0A1I0APS1-F1
#
_cell.length_a   1.000
_cell.length_b   1.000
_cell.length_c   1.000
_cell.angle_alpha   90.00
_cell.angle_beta   90.00
_cell.angle_gamma   90.00
#
_symmetry.space_group_name_H-M   'P 1'
#
loop_
_entity.id
_entity.type
_entity.pdbx_description
1 polymer ?
#
loop_
_entity_poly.entity_id
_entity_poly.type
_entity_poly.pdbx_seq_one_letter_code
_entity_poly.pdbx_strand_id
1 'polypeptide(L)'
;MVSNFLRELGAPFAALVILLAAGLAYLFSYLPEGSLAAVAACIVAFTHFSRGDRAMLNILTRGRDRLVLLTDYSLIALPFFMEAVLLGRLKDAAGCALAPLLLVWLPAAHVDFRVPTHPLLLKGSVFYLGSLRVLLLPYVLLVAVAAVGICYNNMNLALVSTLLFVFLLGNFLFQELHRPHLLFYPGFRRMVLLNAKYSFLNAVVLLLPFGVVFFMASRTVGGVLDIVVGWLACSLFLLQAYLLRFTAASLLVLQWLVLWFLFLVGCGALLWHGMLAVQLFIIVVLLLQAKTSTQNIFN
;
A
#
# COMPACT_ATOMS: atom_id res chain seq x y z
N MET A 1 26.41 -10.42 3.31
CA MET A 1 26.22 -9.00 2.93
C MET A 1 24.96 -8.80 2.10
N VAL A 2 24.82 -9.37 0.89
CA VAL A 2 23.56 -9.34 0.11
C VAL A 2 22.35 -9.79 0.96
N SER A 3 22.57 -10.78 1.81
CA SER A 3 21.67 -11.29 2.87
C SER A 3 21.01 -10.25 3.79
N ASN A 4 21.65 -9.09 4.01
CA ASN A 4 21.16 -8.08 4.96
C ASN A 4 20.44 -6.96 4.21
N PHE A 5 20.94 -6.57 3.03
CA PHE A 5 20.30 -5.58 2.17
C PHE A 5 18.89 -6.05 1.76
N LEU A 6 18.74 -7.33 1.35
CA LEU A 6 17.43 -7.94 1.07
C LEU A 6 16.52 -8.04 2.31
N ARG A 7 17.08 -8.02 3.53
CA ARG A 7 16.31 -8.10 4.79
C ARG A 7 15.74 -6.74 5.21
N GLU A 8 16.35 -5.64 4.78
CA GLU A 8 15.85 -4.28 5.01
C GLU A 8 14.96 -3.79 3.85
N LEU A 9 15.14 -4.28 2.61
CA LEU A 9 14.22 -4.02 1.49
C LEU A 9 12.91 -4.84 1.49
N GLY A 10 12.82 -5.90 2.29
CA GLY A 10 11.95 -7.05 2.03
C GLY A 10 10.43 -6.80 1.90
N ALA A 11 9.88 -5.82 2.61
CA ALA A 11 8.45 -5.47 2.56
C ALA A 11 8.09 -4.28 1.63
N PRO A 12 8.77 -3.11 1.73
CA PRO A 12 8.35 -1.93 0.95
C PRO A 12 8.55 -2.10 -0.56
N PHE A 13 9.57 -2.86 -1.01
CA PHE A 13 9.78 -3.10 -2.44
C PHE A 13 8.69 -3.97 -3.06
N ALA A 14 8.24 -5.02 -2.36
CA ALA A 14 7.09 -5.82 -2.77
C ALA A 14 5.81 -4.97 -2.85
N ALA A 15 5.56 -4.14 -1.82
CA ALA A 15 4.43 -3.20 -1.83
C ALA A 15 4.46 -2.25 -3.04
N LEU A 16 5.64 -1.74 -3.43
CA LEU A 16 5.82 -0.86 -4.60
C LEU A 16 5.49 -1.56 -5.93
N VAL A 17 5.89 -2.83 -6.09
CA VAL A 17 5.60 -3.63 -7.30
C VAL A 17 4.11 -3.98 -7.41
N ILE A 18 3.42 -4.16 -6.28
CA ILE A 18 1.97 -4.41 -6.27
C ILE A 18 1.18 -3.11 -6.51
N LEU A 19 1.70 -1.97 -6.03
CA LEU A 19 1.25 -0.62 -6.37
C LEU A 19 1.28 -0.41 -7.89
N LEU A 20 2.39 -0.82 -8.52
CA LEU A 20 2.58 -0.88 -9.97
C LEU A 20 1.44 -1.68 -10.64
N ALA A 21 1.31 -2.97 -10.29
CA ALA A 21 0.37 -3.89 -10.94
C ALA A 21 -1.10 -3.45 -10.78
N ALA A 22 -1.48 -2.89 -9.63
CA ALA A 22 -2.83 -2.35 -9.43
C ALA A 22 -3.04 -0.99 -10.14
N GLY A 23 -1.98 -0.21 -10.36
CA GLY A 23 -2.03 0.97 -11.26
C GLY A 23 -2.31 0.57 -12.71
N LEU A 24 -1.62 -0.47 -13.20
CA LEU A 24 -1.87 -1.07 -14.52
C LEU A 24 -3.31 -1.63 -14.64
N ALA A 25 -3.86 -2.17 -13.55
CA ALA A 25 -5.25 -2.66 -13.51
C ALA A 25 -6.33 -1.56 -13.61
N TYR A 26 -6.06 -0.30 -13.20
CA TYR A 26 -6.93 0.83 -13.56
C TYR A 26 -6.73 1.20 -15.03
N LEU A 27 -5.49 1.22 -15.52
CA LEU A 27 -5.05 1.82 -16.79
C LEU A 27 -5.81 1.38 -18.06
N PHE A 28 -6.43 0.20 -18.06
CA PHE A 28 -7.37 -0.24 -19.11
C PHE A 28 -8.66 0.61 -19.23
N SER A 29 -8.91 1.52 -18.29
CA SER A 29 -9.91 2.58 -18.39
C SER A 29 -9.47 3.71 -19.35
N TYR A 30 -9.40 3.44 -20.64
CA TYR A 30 -9.40 4.44 -21.74
C TYR A 30 -8.48 5.67 -21.55
N LEU A 31 -7.36 5.56 -20.82
CA LEU A 31 -6.48 6.70 -20.56
C LEU A 31 -5.81 7.18 -21.85
N PRO A 32 -5.59 8.50 -22.02
CA PRO A 32 -4.91 9.04 -23.20
C PRO A 32 -3.46 8.55 -23.30
N GLU A 33 -2.86 8.72 -24.49
CA GLU A 33 -1.44 8.44 -24.70
C GLU A 33 -0.55 9.29 -23.78
N GLY A 34 0.55 8.73 -23.29
CA GLY A 34 1.50 9.37 -22.37
C GLY A 34 1.26 9.06 -20.89
N SER A 35 0.14 8.42 -20.54
CA SER A 35 -0.18 8.07 -19.16
C SER A 35 0.73 6.99 -18.56
N LEU A 36 1.14 5.99 -19.34
CA LEU A 36 2.06 4.94 -18.87
C LEU A 36 3.46 5.51 -18.67
N ALA A 37 3.94 6.33 -19.61
CA ALA A 37 5.21 7.03 -19.50
C ALA A 37 5.26 7.96 -18.28
N ALA A 38 4.17 8.68 -18.00
CA ALA A 38 4.08 9.56 -16.83
C ALA A 38 4.13 8.77 -15.50
N VAL A 39 3.40 7.65 -15.39
CA VAL A 39 3.42 6.80 -14.18
C VAL A 39 4.80 6.17 -13.99
N ALA A 40 5.41 5.63 -15.05
CA ALA A 40 6.75 5.07 -15.02
C ALA A 40 7.78 6.13 -14.57
N ALA A 41 7.75 7.32 -15.17
CA ALA A 41 8.65 8.42 -14.81
C ALA A 41 8.49 8.87 -13.35
N CYS A 42 7.26 8.99 -12.85
CA CYS A 42 6.98 9.35 -11.46
C CYS A 42 7.53 8.31 -10.46
N ILE A 43 7.40 7.01 -10.75
CA ILE A 43 7.89 5.95 -9.87
C ILE A 43 9.42 5.89 -9.90
N VAL A 44 10.04 5.95 -11.09
CA VAL A 44 11.50 6.00 -11.20
C VAL A 44 12.05 7.25 -10.49
N ALA A 45 11.42 8.42 -10.65
CA ALA A 45 11.82 9.65 -9.97
C ALA A 45 11.68 9.54 -8.43
N PHE A 46 10.60 8.93 -7.94
CA PHE A 46 10.45 8.68 -6.50
C PHE A 46 11.55 7.76 -5.96
N THR A 47 11.85 6.65 -6.64
CA THR A 47 12.96 5.75 -6.26
C THR A 47 14.34 6.39 -6.43
N HIS A 48 14.47 7.44 -7.25
CA HIS A 48 15.69 8.23 -7.40
C HIS A 48 15.92 9.17 -6.23
N PHE A 49 14.90 9.93 -5.80
CA PHE A 49 15.04 10.92 -4.72
C PHE A 49 14.93 10.30 -3.31
N SER A 50 14.30 9.14 -3.15
CA SER A 50 14.25 8.41 -1.87
C SER A 50 15.49 7.55 -1.58
N ARG A 51 16.44 7.45 -2.52
CA ARG A 51 17.64 6.60 -2.40
C ARG A 51 18.74 7.22 -1.52
N GLY A 52 18.82 6.76 -0.27
CA GLY A 52 19.92 7.10 0.66
C GLY A 52 21.22 6.29 0.47
N ASP A 53 21.19 5.22 -0.32
CA ASP A 53 22.34 4.30 -0.54
C ASP A 53 23.39 4.84 -1.53
N ARG A 54 23.13 5.96 -2.21
CA ARG A 54 23.87 6.41 -3.41
C ARG A 54 25.37 6.66 -3.15
N ALA A 55 25.74 7.14 -1.97
CA ALA A 55 27.14 7.30 -1.56
C ALA A 55 27.86 5.95 -1.36
N MET A 56 27.17 4.99 -0.73
CA MET A 56 27.66 3.62 -0.53
C MET A 56 27.77 2.87 -1.87
N LEU A 57 26.80 3.05 -2.78
CA LEU A 57 26.86 2.55 -4.16
C LEU A 57 28.09 3.07 -4.90
N ASN A 58 28.39 4.37 -4.83
CA ASN A 58 29.57 4.94 -5.50
C ASN A 58 30.89 4.30 -5.02
N ILE A 59 31.03 4.11 -3.70
CA ILE A 59 32.18 3.44 -3.08
C ILE A 59 32.28 1.98 -3.54
N LEU A 60 31.19 1.21 -3.45
CA LEU A 60 31.16 -0.22 -3.79
C LEU A 60 31.38 -0.48 -5.29
N THR A 61 30.83 0.38 -6.16
CA THR A 61 30.91 0.25 -7.62
C THR A 61 32.14 0.92 -8.24
N ARG A 62 32.97 1.60 -7.42
CA ARG A 62 34.16 2.36 -7.85
C ARG A 62 33.83 3.39 -8.96
N GLY A 63 32.85 4.26 -8.72
CA GLY A 63 32.44 5.29 -9.69
C GLY A 63 31.61 4.79 -10.87
N ARG A 64 31.01 3.59 -10.77
CA ARG A 64 30.07 3.04 -11.76
C ARG A 64 28.61 3.02 -11.26
N ASP A 65 28.29 3.84 -10.27
CA ASP A 65 26.96 3.94 -9.65
C ASP A 65 25.88 4.17 -10.71
N ARG A 66 26.12 5.07 -11.66
CA ARG A 66 25.19 5.39 -12.77
C ARG A 66 24.75 4.18 -13.59
N LEU A 67 25.61 3.18 -13.77
CA LEU A 67 25.25 1.95 -14.49
C LEU A 67 24.32 1.06 -13.66
N VAL A 68 24.55 0.96 -12.35
CA VAL A 68 23.68 0.21 -11.43
C VAL A 68 22.34 0.91 -11.23
N LEU A 69 22.35 2.25 -11.12
CA LEU A 69 21.12 3.06 -11.11
C LEU A 69 20.34 2.88 -12.42
N LEU A 70 21.00 2.85 -13.58
CA LEU A 70 20.35 2.60 -14.86
C LEU A 70 19.71 1.21 -14.94
N THR A 71 20.39 0.16 -14.44
CA THR A 71 19.81 -1.20 -14.40
C THR A 71 18.61 -1.28 -13.45
N ASP A 72 18.70 -0.68 -12.26
CA ASP A 72 17.59 -0.68 -11.30
C ASP A 72 16.37 0.09 -11.84
N TYR A 73 16.58 1.27 -12.43
CA TYR A 73 15.50 2.10 -12.98
C TYR A 73 14.89 1.50 -14.26
N SER A 74 15.69 0.89 -15.13
CA SER A 74 15.17 0.19 -16.31
C SER A 74 14.38 -1.06 -15.93
N LEU A 75 14.78 -1.80 -14.89
CA LEU A 75 14.02 -2.93 -14.35
C LEU A 75 12.66 -2.48 -13.78
N ILE A 76 12.61 -1.31 -13.14
CA ILE A 76 11.37 -0.68 -12.63
C ILE A 76 10.46 -0.20 -13.78
N ALA A 77 11.04 0.32 -14.86
CA ALA A 77 10.28 0.79 -16.03
C ALA A 77 9.86 -0.33 -17.01
N LEU A 78 10.53 -1.48 -16.98
CA LEU A 78 10.30 -2.63 -17.86
C LEU A 78 8.82 -3.06 -17.98
N PRO A 79 8.04 -3.26 -16.90
CA PRO A 79 6.62 -3.63 -17.02
C PRO A 79 5.80 -2.59 -17.80
N PHE A 80 6.00 -1.29 -17.54
CA PHE A 80 5.33 -0.22 -18.28
C PHE A 80 5.75 -0.15 -19.75
N PHE A 81 7.02 -0.44 -20.05
CA PHE A 81 7.51 -0.52 -21.42
C PHE A 81 6.85 -1.68 -22.19
N MET A 82 6.82 -2.87 -21.59
CA MET A 82 6.19 -4.06 -22.18
C MET A 82 4.70 -3.84 -22.41
N GLU A 83 3.97 -3.25 -21.46
CA GLU A 83 2.55 -2.93 -21.61
C GLU A 83 2.31 -1.88 -22.72
N ALA A 84 3.12 -0.82 -22.78
CA ALA A 84 2.99 0.19 -23.82
C ALA A 84 3.22 -0.38 -25.24
N VAL A 85 4.15 -1.35 -25.38
CA VAL A 85 4.36 -2.09 -26.63
C VAL A 85 3.15 -2.99 -26.95
N LEU A 86 2.64 -3.76 -25.98
CA LEU A 86 1.46 -4.62 -26.15
C LEU A 86 0.19 -3.85 -26.53
N LEU A 87 0.03 -2.62 -26.03
CA LEU A 87 -1.07 -1.72 -26.37
C LEU A 87 -0.85 -0.89 -27.64
N GLY A 88 0.27 -1.09 -28.36
CA GLY A 88 0.63 -0.33 -29.56
C GLY A 88 0.98 1.15 -29.32
N ARG A 89 1.11 1.57 -28.06
CA ARG A 89 1.34 2.96 -27.64
C ARG A 89 2.81 3.34 -27.74
N LEU A 90 3.31 3.52 -28.95
CA LEU A 90 4.73 3.82 -29.22
C LEU A 90 5.28 5.04 -28.46
N LYS A 91 4.45 6.07 -28.23
CA LYS A 91 4.82 7.26 -27.43
C LYS A 91 5.07 6.90 -25.96
N ASP A 92 4.19 6.08 -25.37
CA ASP A 92 4.34 5.59 -24.01
C ASP A 92 5.58 4.69 -23.88
N ALA A 93 5.81 3.78 -24.84
CA ALA A 93 6.98 2.92 -24.85
C ALA A 93 8.30 3.72 -24.93
N ALA A 94 8.35 4.74 -25.80
CA ALA A 94 9.50 5.65 -25.86
C ALA A 94 9.70 6.42 -24.54
N GLY A 95 8.63 6.91 -23.92
CA GLY A 95 8.71 7.59 -22.61
C GLY A 95 9.18 6.68 -21.48
N CYS A 96 8.68 5.44 -21.41
CA CYS A 96 9.13 4.43 -20.45
C CYS A 96 10.62 4.06 -20.62
N ALA A 97 11.15 4.05 -21.84
CA ALA A 97 12.56 3.83 -22.10
C ALA A 97 13.44 5.07 -21.78
N LEU A 98 12.93 6.28 -22.03
CA LEU A 98 13.67 7.52 -21.78
C LEU A 98 13.71 7.94 -20.30
N ALA A 99 12.69 7.63 -19.50
CA ALA A 99 12.63 8.06 -18.11
C ALA A 99 13.81 7.53 -17.25
N PRO A 100 14.18 6.22 -17.29
CA PRO A 100 15.39 5.73 -16.63
C PRO A 100 16.66 6.44 -17.10
N LEU A 101 16.81 6.64 -18.42
CA LEU A 101 18.00 7.29 -19.01
C LEU A 101 18.16 8.72 -18.50
N LEU A 102 17.09 9.53 -18.54
CA LEU A 102 17.11 10.92 -18.09
C LEU A 102 17.36 11.04 -16.58
N LEU A 103 16.70 10.21 -15.77
CA LEU A 103 16.76 10.31 -14.31
C LEU A 103 18.13 9.92 -13.76
N VAL A 104 18.91 9.03 -14.37
CA VAL A 104 20.29 8.73 -13.92
C VAL A 104 21.20 9.97 -13.85
N TRP A 105 20.98 10.95 -14.73
CA TRP A 105 21.80 12.18 -14.78
C TRP A 105 21.37 13.26 -13.79
N LEU A 106 20.20 13.15 -13.15
CA LEU A 106 19.81 14.12 -12.13
C LEU A 106 20.68 13.97 -10.86
N PRO A 107 21.09 15.09 -10.25
CA PRO A 107 21.73 15.06 -8.93
C PRO A 107 20.71 14.67 -7.86
N ALA A 108 21.15 13.93 -6.85
CA ALA A 108 20.33 13.64 -5.68
C ALA A 108 20.11 14.92 -4.86
N ALA A 109 18.97 15.59 -5.06
CA ALA A 109 18.47 16.55 -4.10
C ALA A 109 17.97 15.77 -2.86
N HIS A 110 18.70 15.87 -1.74
CA HIS A 110 18.18 15.43 -0.45
C HIS A 110 17.17 16.47 0.04
N VAL A 111 15.88 16.13 -0.06
CA VAL A 111 14.79 17.00 0.39
C VAL A 111 14.26 16.43 1.71
N ASP A 112 14.66 17.05 2.82
CA ASP A 112 14.26 16.69 4.19
C ASP A 112 12.77 17.02 4.46
N PHE A 113 11.87 16.34 3.77
CA PHE A 113 10.44 16.40 4.05
C PHE A 113 10.16 15.82 5.43
N ARG A 114 9.96 16.71 6.41
CA ARG A 114 9.35 16.37 7.71
C ARG A 114 7.87 16.04 7.50
N VAL A 115 7.59 14.83 7.02
CA VAL A 115 6.25 14.39 6.61
C VAL A 115 5.25 14.56 7.75
N PRO A 116 4.22 15.43 7.61
CA PRO A 116 3.23 15.65 8.65
C PRO A 116 2.30 14.43 8.79
N THR A 117 1.95 14.09 10.02
CA THR A 117 0.90 13.10 10.28
C THR A 117 -0.48 13.72 10.02
N HIS A 118 -1.36 13.00 9.33
CA HIS A 118 -2.73 13.46 9.04
C HIS A 118 -3.45 13.90 10.33
N PRO A 119 -3.97 15.14 10.40
CA PRO A 119 -4.36 15.78 11.67
C PRO A 119 -5.57 15.14 12.35
N LEU A 120 -6.39 14.41 11.59
CA LEU A 120 -7.61 13.75 12.07
C LEU A 120 -7.39 12.31 12.56
N LEU A 121 -6.16 11.76 12.49
CA LEU A 121 -5.87 10.41 12.99
C LEU A 121 -5.91 10.35 14.53
N LEU A 122 -6.32 9.19 15.06
CA LEU A 122 -6.38 9.00 16.51
C LEU A 122 -4.99 8.97 17.15
N LYS A 123 -4.73 9.96 18.01
CA LYS A 123 -3.53 10.00 18.86
C LYS A 123 -3.46 8.71 19.70
N GLY A 124 -2.26 8.10 19.75
CA GLY A 124 -2.02 6.81 20.40
C GLY A 124 -1.90 5.61 19.43
N SER A 125 -2.40 5.71 18.19
CA SER A 125 -2.24 4.63 17.20
C SER A 125 -0.86 4.68 16.50
N VAL A 126 0.20 4.30 17.22
CA VAL A 126 1.61 4.39 16.76
C VAL A 126 1.83 3.77 15.38
N PHE A 127 1.28 2.58 15.12
CA PHE A 127 1.41 1.93 13.80
C PHE A 127 0.78 2.75 12.68
N TYR A 128 -0.48 3.20 12.81
CA TYR A 128 -1.13 4.03 11.79
C TYR A 128 -0.40 5.36 11.56
N LEU A 129 0.09 6.01 12.62
CA LEU A 129 0.85 7.26 12.54
C LEU A 129 2.23 7.06 11.87
N GLY A 130 2.87 5.91 12.09
CA GLY A 130 4.13 5.53 11.44
C GLY A 130 3.92 5.16 9.97
N SER A 131 3.00 4.24 9.68
CA SER A 131 2.64 3.80 8.33
C SER A 131 2.27 4.99 7.43
N LEU A 132 1.47 5.94 7.94
CA LEU A 132 1.07 7.11 7.16
C LEU A 132 2.21 8.10 6.87
N ARG A 133 3.28 8.17 7.68
CA ARG A 133 4.46 8.99 7.32
C ARG A 133 5.18 8.45 6.08
N VAL A 134 5.14 7.13 5.86
CA VAL A 134 5.66 6.50 4.64
C VAL A 134 4.62 6.58 3.50
N LEU A 135 3.34 6.40 3.84
CA LEU A 135 2.25 6.35 2.86
C LEU A 135 1.65 7.71 2.47
N LEU A 136 2.08 8.85 3.02
CA LEU A 136 1.42 10.14 2.72
C LEU A 136 1.48 10.49 1.23
N LEU A 137 2.64 10.29 0.58
CA LEU A 137 2.78 10.57 -0.85
C LEU A 137 1.91 9.64 -1.72
N PRO A 138 2.00 8.29 -1.61
CA PRO A 138 1.10 7.42 -2.37
C PRO A 138 -0.37 7.63 -2.01
N TYR A 139 -0.73 7.97 -0.77
CA TYR A 139 -2.11 8.33 -0.40
C TYR A 139 -2.61 9.55 -1.19
N VAL A 140 -1.85 10.65 -1.21
CA VAL A 140 -2.22 11.86 -1.97
C VAL A 140 -2.29 11.57 -3.47
N LEU A 141 -1.33 10.79 -4.01
CA LEU A 141 -1.35 10.36 -5.42
C LEU A 141 -2.58 9.49 -5.72
N LEU A 142 -2.94 8.55 -4.85
CA LEU A 142 -4.09 7.67 -5.04
C LEU A 142 -5.43 8.41 -4.94
N VAL A 143 -5.54 9.42 -4.07
CA VAL A 143 -6.72 10.31 -4.02
C VAL A 143 -6.80 11.18 -5.28
N ALA A 144 -5.68 11.70 -5.78
CA ALA A 144 -5.64 12.45 -7.05
C ALA A 144 -6.02 11.56 -8.25
N VAL A 145 -5.50 10.34 -8.30
CA VAL A 145 -5.87 9.28 -9.26
C VAL A 145 -7.38 9.02 -9.17
N ALA A 146 -7.93 8.78 -7.97
CA ALA A 146 -9.37 8.59 -7.77
C ALA A 146 -10.21 9.76 -8.33
N ALA A 147 -9.78 11.01 -8.10
CA ALA A 147 -10.44 12.20 -8.61
C ALA A 147 -10.37 12.33 -10.14
N VAL A 148 -9.24 11.95 -10.77
CA VAL A 148 -9.13 11.82 -12.23
C VAL A 148 -10.12 10.78 -12.77
N GLY A 149 -10.45 9.75 -11.99
CA GLY A 149 -11.55 8.82 -12.27
C GLY A 149 -12.90 9.51 -12.48
N ILE A 150 -13.23 10.57 -11.73
CA ILE A 150 -14.45 11.38 -11.97
C ILE A 150 -14.35 12.10 -13.32
N CYS A 151 -13.20 12.72 -13.62
CA CYS A 151 -13.00 13.48 -14.86
C CYS A 151 -13.18 12.65 -16.13
N TYR A 152 -12.79 11.36 -16.09
CA TYR A 152 -13.01 10.40 -17.18
C TYR A 152 -14.28 9.54 -17.01
N ASN A 153 -15.16 9.90 -16.07
CA ASN A 153 -16.40 9.18 -15.73
C ASN A 153 -16.20 7.66 -15.48
N ASN A 154 -15.09 7.28 -14.86
CA ASN A 154 -14.72 5.89 -14.63
C ASN A 154 -14.60 5.55 -13.14
N MET A 155 -15.62 4.86 -12.61
CA MET A 155 -15.73 4.50 -11.20
C MET A 155 -14.74 3.40 -10.78
N ASN A 156 -14.30 2.55 -11.70
CA ASN A 156 -13.40 1.43 -11.41
C ASN A 156 -12.07 1.94 -10.87
N LEU A 157 -11.61 3.09 -11.37
CA LEU A 157 -10.37 3.74 -10.95
C LEU A 157 -10.44 4.26 -9.50
N ALA A 158 -11.59 4.77 -9.08
CA ALA A 158 -11.84 5.17 -7.69
C ALA A 158 -11.87 3.94 -6.75
N LEU A 159 -12.48 2.83 -7.19
CA LEU A 159 -12.45 1.57 -6.43
C LEU A 159 -11.04 0.98 -6.33
N VAL A 160 -10.32 0.88 -7.45
CA VAL A 160 -8.95 0.35 -7.52
C VAL A 160 -8.00 1.17 -6.65
N SER A 161 -8.00 2.49 -6.77
CA SER A 161 -7.13 3.36 -5.96
C SER A 161 -7.42 3.27 -4.45
N THR A 162 -8.69 3.10 -4.06
CA THR A 162 -9.11 2.85 -2.67
C THR A 162 -8.60 1.50 -2.16
N LEU A 163 -8.87 0.42 -2.90
CA LEU A 163 -8.44 -0.94 -2.56
C LEU A 163 -6.92 -1.07 -2.48
N LEU A 164 -6.22 -0.46 -3.42
CA LEU A 164 -4.77 -0.38 -3.48
C LEU A 164 -4.20 0.36 -2.26
N PHE A 165 -4.78 1.51 -1.87
CA PHE A 165 -4.38 2.20 -0.63
C PHE A 165 -4.59 1.33 0.61
N VAL A 166 -5.75 0.66 0.72
CA VAL A 166 -6.07 -0.25 1.84
C VAL A 166 -5.10 -1.43 1.88
N PHE A 167 -4.72 -2.00 0.74
CA PHE A 167 -3.72 -3.05 0.65
C PHE A 167 -2.36 -2.56 1.18
N LEU A 168 -1.86 -1.42 0.68
CA LEU A 168 -0.59 -0.84 1.16
C LEU A 168 -0.63 -0.61 2.68
N LEU A 169 -1.71 0.00 3.19
CA LEU A 169 -1.88 0.25 4.62
C LEU A 169 -1.93 -1.06 5.41
N GLY A 170 -2.58 -2.11 4.90
CA GLY A 170 -2.56 -3.46 5.45
C GLY A 170 -1.17 -4.10 5.49
N ASN A 171 -0.35 -3.90 4.45
CA ASN A 171 1.05 -4.37 4.41
C ASN A 171 1.92 -3.65 5.44
N PHE A 172 1.81 -2.32 5.57
CA PHE A 172 2.49 -1.57 6.63
C PHE A 172 1.91 -1.83 8.03
N LEU A 173 0.67 -2.30 8.12
CA LEU A 173 0.08 -2.84 9.35
C LEU A 173 0.43 -4.32 9.59
N PHE A 174 1.12 -4.98 8.68
CA PHE A 174 1.69 -6.31 8.87
C PHE A 174 3.22 -6.19 9.06
N GLN A 175 3.62 -5.76 10.26
CA GLN A 175 5.00 -5.61 10.70
C GLN A 175 5.31 -6.52 11.89
N GLU A 176 6.57 -6.95 12.01
CA GLU A 176 7.01 -7.86 13.07
C GLU A 176 6.67 -7.36 14.49
N LEU A 177 6.16 -8.28 15.31
CA LEU A 177 5.60 -7.97 16.62
C LEU A 177 6.70 -7.66 17.65
N HIS A 178 6.98 -6.37 17.81
CA HIS A 178 7.88 -5.85 18.85
C HIS A 178 7.28 -6.11 20.24
N ARG A 179 7.68 -7.23 20.86
CA ARG A 179 7.11 -7.73 22.14
C ARG A 179 6.99 -6.68 23.26
N PRO A 180 7.94 -5.75 23.48
CA PRO A 180 7.79 -4.70 24.51
C PRO A 180 6.55 -3.81 24.31
N HIS A 181 6.05 -3.65 23.09
CA HIS A 181 4.82 -2.89 22.81
C HIS A 181 3.57 -3.48 23.47
N LEU A 182 3.57 -4.79 23.77
CA LEU A 182 2.44 -5.45 24.43
C LEU A 182 2.30 -5.03 25.89
N LEU A 183 3.40 -4.67 26.55
CA LEU A 183 3.43 -4.27 27.96
C LEU A 183 2.72 -2.93 28.23
N PHE A 184 2.47 -2.12 27.20
CA PHE A 184 1.66 -0.90 27.30
C PHE A 184 0.15 -1.17 27.39
N TYR A 185 -0.31 -2.41 27.22
CA TYR A 185 -1.72 -2.78 27.38
C TYR A 185 -1.93 -3.55 28.69
N PRO A 186 -2.90 -3.15 29.53
CA PRO A 186 -3.20 -3.84 30.80
C PRO A 186 -4.07 -5.09 30.57
N GLY A 187 -3.70 -5.93 29.60
CA GLY A 187 -4.40 -7.19 29.29
C GLY A 187 -5.01 -7.27 27.88
N PHE A 188 -5.05 -8.50 27.35
CA PHE A 188 -5.45 -8.85 25.99
C PHE A 188 -6.78 -8.23 25.52
N ARG A 189 -7.85 -8.27 26.35
CA ARG A 189 -9.17 -7.71 25.97
C ARG A 189 -9.09 -6.21 25.68
N ARG A 190 -8.27 -5.46 26.42
CA ARG A 190 -8.10 -4.01 26.22
C ARG A 190 -7.19 -3.70 25.03
N MET A 191 -6.17 -4.53 24.76
CA MET A 191 -5.39 -4.50 23.52
C MET A 191 -6.28 -4.69 22.28
N VAL A 192 -7.12 -5.73 22.26
CA VAL A 192 -8.02 -6.01 21.13
C VAL A 192 -9.01 -4.87 20.93
N LEU A 193 -9.68 -4.40 21.99
CA LEU A 193 -10.66 -3.31 21.91
C LEU A 193 -10.05 -2.00 21.39
N LEU A 194 -8.84 -1.64 21.85
CA LEU A 194 -8.14 -0.45 21.39
C LEU A 194 -7.73 -0.55 19.91
N ASN A 195 -7.15 -1.68 19.48
CA ASN A 195 -6.72 -1.84 18.10
C ASN A 195 -7.91 -2.00 17.13
N ALA A 196 -9.02 -2.61 17.55
CA ALA A 196 -10.27 -2.57 16.79
C ALA A 196 -10.79 -1.13 16.65
N LYS A 197 -10.87 -0.36 17.75
CA LYS A 197 -11.27 1.05 17.71
C LYS A 197 -10.38 1.88 16.78
N TYR A 198 -9.06 1.68 16.82
CA TYR A 198 -8.13 2.35 15.90
C TYR A 198 -8.35 1.91 14.45
N SER A 199 -8.61 0.63 14.19
CA SER A 199 -8.88 0.12 12.83
C SER A 199 -10.07 0.82 12.19
N PHE A 200 -11.26 0.75 12.81
CA PHE A 200 -12.46 1.36 12.26
C PHE A 200 -12.37 2.89 12.15
N LEU A 201 -11.93 3.59 13.20
CA LEU A 201 -11.96 5.06 13.19
C LEU A 201 -10.85 5.66 12.32
N ASN A 202 -9.64 5.08 12.27
CA ASN A 202 -8.63 5.54 11.33
C ASN A 202 -8.98 5.16 9.89
N ALA A 203 -9.59 3.99 9.64
CA ALA A 203 -10.07 3.62 8.30
C ALA A 203 -11.12 4.61 7.80
N VAL A 204 -12.15 4.95 8.59
CA VAL A 204 -13.14 5.98 8.19
C VAL A 204 -12.46 7.32 7.86
N VAL A 205 -11.54 7.79 8.71
CA VAL A 205 -10.81 9.06 8.47
C VAL A 205 -9.99 9.05 7.18
N LEU A 206 -9.39 7.91 6.81
CA LEU A 206 -8.53 7.79 5.62
C LEU A 206 -9.30 7.41 4.35
N LEU A 207 -10.45 6.75 4.47
CA LEU A 207 -11.29 6.36 3.34
C LEU A 207 -12.36 7.40 2.99
N LEU A 208 -12.54 8.43 3.85
CA LEU A 208 -13.49 9.52 3.60
C LEU A 208 -13.25 10.24 2.26
N PRO A 209 -12.02 10.67 1.88
CA PRO A 209 -11.81 11.34 0.59
C PRO A 209 -12.13 10.43 -0.61
N PHE A 210 -11.77 9.15 -0.52
CA PHE A 210 -12.10 8.15 -1.54
C PHE A 210 -13.61 7.91 -1.66
N GLY A 211 -14.33 7.82 -0.53
CA GLY A 211 -15.79 7.66 -0.53
C GLY A 211 -16.53 8.89 -1.04
N VAL A 212 -16.05 10.11 -0.76
CA VAL A 212 -16.58 11.35 -1.36
C VAL A 212 -16.40 11.34 -2.87
N VAL A 213 -15.22 10.94 -3.36
CA VAL A 213 -14.95 10.78 -4.79
C VAL A 213 -15.88 9.75 -5.45
N PHE A 214 -16.06 8.58 -4.82
CA PHE A 214 -16.94 7.53 -5.34
C PHE A 214 -18.43 7.93 -5.32
N PHE A 215 -18.88 8.68 -4.30
CA PHE A 215 -20.24 9.22 -4.23
C PHE A 215 -20.54 10.22 -5.35
N MET A 216 -19.60 11.14 -5.61
CA MET A 216 -19.72 12.13 -6.70
C MET A 216 -19.78 11.49 -8.09
N ALA A 217 -19.14 10.33 -8.27
CA ALA A 217 -19.21 9.54 -9.49
C ALA A 217 -20.51 8.72 -9.60
N SER A 218 -20.89 7.97 -8.55
CA SER A 218 -22.00 7.00 -8.61
C SER A 218 -23.40 7.63 -8.64
N ARG A 219 -23.58 8.84 -8.09
CA ARG A 219 -24.81 9.66 -8.15
C ARG A 219 -26.13 8.95 -7.75
N THR A 220 -26.04 7.83 -7.05
CA THR A 220 -27.17 6.93 -6.78
C THR A 220 -27.19 6.51 -5.31
N VAL A 221 -28.39 6.28 -4.76
CA VAL A 221 -28.56 5.94 -3.34
C VAL A 221 -27.92 4.58 -3.00
N GLY A 222 -27.91 3.63 -3.94
CA GLY A 222 -27.23 2.34 -3.77
C GLY A 222 -25.73 2.49 -3.50
N GLY A 223 -25.04 3.39 -4.22
CA GLY A 223 -23.61 3.66 -4.04
C GLY A 223 -23.23 4.14 -2.63
N VAL A 224 -24.17 4.66 -1.84
CA VAL A 224 -23.93 5.00 -0.42
C VAL A 224 -23.81 3.73 0.44
N LEU A 225 -24.62 2.71 0.15
CA LEU A 225 -24.55 1.42 0.83
C LEU A 225 -23.24 0.70 0.48
N ASP A 226 -22.84 0.73 -0.80
CA ASP A 226 -21.58 0.15 -1.28
C ASP A 226 -20.35 0.82 -0.61
N ILE A 227 -20.37 2.14 -0.41
CA ILE A 227 -19.34 2.85 0.36
C ILE A 227 -19.27 2.33 1.81
N VAL A 228 -20.40 2.24 2.50
CA VAL A 228 -20.44 1.81 3.91
C VAL A 228 -19.98 0.35 4.07
N VAL A 229 -20.41 -0.53 3.16
CA VAL A 229 -19.98 -1.94 3.10
C VAL A 229 -18.50 -2.05 2.78
N GLY A 230 -18.00 -1.28 1.82
CA GLY A 230 -16.59 -1.22 1.47
C GLY A 230 -15.71 -0.71 2.61
N TRP A 231 -16.09 0.36 3.29
CA TRP A 231 -15.38 0.88 4.46
C TRP A 231 -15.36 -0.13 5.62
N LEU A 232 -16.46 -0.85 5.83
CA LEU A 232 -16.55 -1.89 6.86
C LEU A 232 -15.65 -3.08 6.49
N ALA A 233 -15.69 -3.57 5.25
CA ALA A 233 -14.80 -4.63 4.76
C ALA A 233 -13.31 -4.25 4.88
N CYS A 234 -12.96 -3.02 4.49
CA CYS A 234 -11.60 -2.51 4.63
C CYS A 234 -11.17 -2.42 6.10
N SER A 235 -12.06 -1.95 6.99
CA SER A 235 -11.79 -1.87 8.43
C SER A 235 -11.58 -3.24 9.09
N LEU A 236 -12.32 -4.27 8.62
CA LEU A 236 -12.15 -5.66 9.03
C LEU A 236 -10.82 -6.24 8.52
N PHE A 237 -10.48 -6.03 7.24
CA PHE A 237 -9.19 -6.45 6.67
C PHE A 237 -8.00 -5.83 7.41
N LEU A 238 -8.03 -4.52 7.70
CA LEU A 238 -6.96 -3.83 8.45
C LEU A 238 -6.82 -4.37 9.89
N LEU A 239 -7.91 -4.84 10.50
CA LEU A 239 -7.90 -5.53 11.80
C LEU A 239 -7.35 -6.96 11.68
N GLN A 240 -7.69 -7.70 10.63
CA GLN A 240 -7.12 -9.03 10.35
C GLN A 240 -5.60 -8.93 10.13
N ALA A 241 -5.12 -7.96 9.35
CA ALA A 241 -3.69 -7.71 9.13
C ALA A 241 -2.93 -7.41 10.43
N TYR A 242 -3.53 -6.65 11.34
CA TYR A 242 -2.96 -6.44 12.69
C TYR A 242 -2.93 -7.72 13.54
N LEU A 243 -4.01 -8.52 13.53
CA LEU A 243 -4.09 -9.77 14.29
C LEU A 243 -3.19 -10.89 13.72
N LEU A 244 -2.93 -10.88 12.41
CA LEU A 244 -2.05 -11.85 11.75
C LEU A 244 -0.62 -11.85 12.31
N ARG A 245 -0.15 -10.71 12.84
CA ARG A 245 1.15 -10.55 13.52
C ARG A 245 1.38 -11.49 14.71
N PHE A 246 0.30 -11.98 15.33
CA PHE A 246 0.36 -12.87 16.49
C PHE A 246 0.41 -14.35 16.11
N THR A 247 0.24 -14.68 14.82
CA THR A 247 0.42 -16.04 14.29
C THR A 247 1.92 -16.40 14.20
N ALA A 248 2.25 -17.67 14.00
CA ALA A 248 3.62 -18.18 14.17
C ALA A 248 4.65 -17.52 13.24
N ALA A 249 5.54 -16.70 13.82
CA ALA A 249 6.53 -15.88 13.12
C ALA A 249 7.69 -16.66 12.44
N SER A 250 7.64 -17.99 12.42
CA SER A 250 8.66 -18.84 11.79
C SER A 250 8.52 -18.93 10.26
N LEU A 251 7.36 -18.56 9.69
CA LEU A 251 7.05 -18.73 8.26
C LEU A 251 6.54 -17.42 7.63
N LEU A 252 7.41 -16.40 7.58
CA LEU A 252 7.11 -15.09 6.97
C LEU A 252 6.42 -15.18 5.61
N VAL A 253 6.90 -16.05 4.70
CA VAL A 253 6.33 -16.24 3.35
C VAL A 253 4.87 -16.73 3.41
N LEU A 254 4.55 -17.64 4.33
CA LEU A 254 3.18 -18.12 4.54
C LEU A 254 2.28 -17.01 5.07
N GLN A 255 2.79 -16.16 5.97
CA GLN A 255 2.02 -15.03 6.49
C GLN A 255 1.74 -13.97 5.41
N TRP A 256 2.69 -13.71 4.50
CA TRP A 256 2.43 -12.86 3.33
C TRP A 256 1.35 -13.45 2.41
N LEU A 257 1.39 -14.75 2.11
CA LEU A 257 0.34 -15.42 1.33
C LEU A 257 -1.04 -15.35 2.02
N VAL A 258 -1.09 -15.50 3.35
CA VAL A 258 -2.32 -15.32 4.12
C VAL A 258 -2.80 -13.86 4.06
N LEU A 259 -1.92 -12.86 4.16
CA LEU A 259 -2.30 -11.44 4.03
C LEU A 259 -2.94 -11.14 2.66
N TRP A 260 -2.40 -11.70 1.58
CA TRP A 260 -3.00 -11.60 0.24
C TRP A 260 -4.37 -12.30 0.16
N PHE A 261 -4.50 -13.50 0.73
CA PHE A 261 -5.79 -14.19 0.78
C PHE A 261 -6.85 -13.40 1.57
N LEU A 262 -6.48 -12.83 2.71
CA LEU A 262 -7.33 -11.95 3.51
C LEU A 262 -7.77 -10.71 2.71
N PHE A 263 -6.87 -10.14 1.90
CA PHE A 263 -7.20 -9.02 1.01
C PHE A 263 -8.18 -9.42 -0.11
N LEU A 264 -8.02 -10.61 -0.69
CA LEU A 264 -8.97 -11.13 -1.70
C LEU A 264 -10.36 -11.38 -1.10
N VAL A 265 -10.45 -11.89 0.12
CA VAL A 265 -11.73 -11.98 0.88
C VAL A 265 -12.25 -10.57 1.25
N GLY A 266 -11.35 -9.60 1.45
CA GLY A 266 -11.62 -8.17 1.52
C GLY A 266 -12.39 -7.66 0.30
N CYS A 267 -11.77 -7.76 -0.88
CA CYS A 267 -12.36 -7.38 -2.17
C CYS A 267 -13.64 -8.16 -2.48
N GLY A 268 -13.72 -9.45 -2.10
CA GLY A 268 -14.90 -10.28 -2.28
C GLY A 268 -16.16 -9.73 -1.61
N ALA A 269 -16.05 -8.94 -0.53
CA ALA A 269 -17.19 -8.29 0.12
C ALA A 269 -17.77 -7.10 -0.64
N LEU A 270 -17.02 -6.49 -1.57
CA LEU A 270 -17.55 -5.49 -2.50
C LEU A 270 -18.39 -6.13 -3.62
N LEU A 271 -18.06 -7.37 -4.01
CA LEU A 271 -18.79 -8.11 -5.04
C LEU A 271 -19.99 -8.87 -4.46
N TRP A 272 -19.80 -9.51 -3.30
CA TRP A 272 -20.86 -10.23 -2.60
C TRP A 272 -20.81 -9.95 -1.10
N HIS A 273 -21.80 -9.21 -0.63
CA HIS A 273 -21.95 -8.74 0.75
C HIS A 273 -21.87 -9.88 1.80
N GLY A 274 -22.21 -11.12 1.44
CA GLY A 274 -22.08 -12.30 2.30
C GLY A 274 -20.65 -12.58 2.78
N MET A 275 -19.61 -12.14 2.04
CA MET A 275 -18.21 -12.28 2.46
C MET A 275 -17.87 -11.50 3.75
N LEU A 276 -18.67 -10.51 4.15
CA LEU A 276 -18.50 -9.86 5.46
C LEU A 276 -18.62 -10.85 6.63
N ALA A 277 -19.52 -11.84 6.54
CA ALA A 277 -19.65 -12.88 7.55
C ALA A 277 -18.40 -13.77 7.61
N VAL A 278 -17.78 -14.05 6.45
CA VAL A 278 -16.51 -14.79 6.35
C VAL A 278 -15.37 -13.99 6.99
N GLN A 279 -15.29 -12.68 6.73
CA GLN A 279 -14.30 -11.80 7.36
C GLN A 279 -14.43 -11.75 8.89
N LEU A 280 -15.67 -11.71 9.41
CA LEU A 280 -15.95 -11.76 10.85
C LEU A 280 -15.55 -13.11 11.46
N PHE A 281 -15.86 -14.24 10.80
CA PHE A 281 -15.44 -15.57 11.23
C PHE A 281 -13.91 -15.69 11.31
N ILE A 282 -13.20 -15.21 10.28
CA ILE A 282 -11.73 -15.16 10.25
C ILE A 282 -11.17 -14.35 11.41
N ILE A 283 -11.78 -13.22 11.77
CA ILE A 283 -11.37 -12.42 12.93
C ILE A 283 -11.53 -13.20 14.24
N VAL A 284 -12.61 -13.99 14.41
CA VAL A 284 -12.77 -14.85 15.59
C VAL A 284 -11.64 -15.89 15.67
N VAL A 285 -11.27 -16.54 14.57
CA VAL A 285 -10.14 -17.50 14.52
C VAL A 285 -8.81 -16.81 14.87
N LEU A 286 -8.52 -15.67 14.26
CA LEU A 286 -7.30 -14.89 14.54
C LEU A 286 -7.26 -14.38 15.99
N LEU A 287 -8.40 -14.02 16.59
CA LEU A 287 -8.47 -13.62 18.00
C LEU A 287 -8.20 -14.78 18.96
N LEU A 288 -8.67 -15.99 18.65
CA LEU A 288 -8.37 -17.19 19.44
C LEU A 288 -6.87 -17.51 19.38
N GLN A 289 -6.26 -17.44 18.20
CA GLN A 289 -4.82 -17.67 18.01
C GLN A 289 -3.96 -16.56 18.64
N ALA A 290 -4.39 -15.30 18.56
CA ALA A 290 -3.70 -14.19 19.22
C ALA A 290 -3.78 -14.31 20.75
N LYS A 291 -4.90 -14.81 21.29
CA LYS A 291 -5.06 -15.08 22.72
C LYS A 291 -4.07 -16.14 23.20
N THR A 292 -3.98 -17.29 22.54
CA THR A 292 -3.03 -18.35 22.95
C THR A 292 -1.57 -17.91 22.82
N SER A 293 -1.24 -17.20 21.73
CA SER A 293 0.08 -16.63 21.49
C SER A 293 0.53 -15.61 22.56
N THR A 294 -0.41 -14.96 23.26
CA THR A 294 -0.11 -13.90 24.25
C THR A 294 -0.44 -14.24 25.71
N GLN A 295 -0.89 -15.47 26.00
CA GLN A 295 -1.17 -15.91 27.38
C GLN A 295 0.04 -15.67 28.32
N ASN A 296 1.25 -16.04 27.89
CA ASN A 296 2.48 -15.90 28.69
C ASN A 296 2.96 -14.44 28.89
N ILE A 297 2.19 -13.44 28.45
CA ILE A 297 2.51 -12.00 28.51
C ILE A 297 1.41 -11.20 29.26
N PHE A 298 0.19 -11.73 29.33
CA PHE A 298 -0.98 -11.08 29.96
C PHE A 298 -1.58 -11.89 31.13
N ASN A 299 -0.87 -12.90 31.62
CA ASN A 299 -1.16 -13.61 32.88
C ASN A 299 -0.52 -12.87 34.07
#